data_AF-A0A7W7Y6C6-F1
#
_entry.id   AF-A0A7W7Y6C6-F1
#
_cell.length_a   1.000
_cell.length_b   1.000
_cell.length_c   1.000
_cell.angle_alpha   90.00
_cell.angle_beta   90.00
_cell.angle_gamma   90.00
#
_symmetry.space_group_name_H-M   'P 1'
#
loop_
_entity.id
_entity.type
_entity.pdbx_description
1 polymer ?
#
loop_
_entity_poly.entity_id
_entity_poly.type
_entity_poly.pdbx_seq_one_letter_code
_entity_poly.pdbx_strand_id
1 'polypeptide(L)'
;MKRSLLPSLICLAILALALLLFFLPLPHGWSAGWRGELTNRLHAPLMAVCVFTVAYLFTKYLAAIPSLLLAAPVAMVIAALIEWVQPWFGRTSSLADFLWGMAGILGGCLWQGAAQQNSKPVALTTYMLALFCALAPPTLWCVQVWLVQAEAQRLFPTLVQSSRPGMHLLWTIEPSQVRDRGKGPCLLLTRDANHPGSIHLDTLDRDWSDYEGLEISGTLQSDSAVEVGVRLDVNEDGARRIRAGGWMQAGTSSIQIVWPRNADRRLVHQLVVFLQASSKAAQLEIHRLRLIGARELPPKETSCRNSSTKKIPSAGLHYALIAQ
;
A
#
# COMPACT_ATOMS: atom_id res chain seq x y z
N MET A 1 -7.05 -10.64 -56.95
CA MET A 1 -5.99 -10.34 -55.98
C MET A 1 -6.25 -11.10 -54.68
N LYS A 2 -5.36 -12.00 -54.23
CA LYS A 2 -5.50 -12.69 -52.93
C LYS A 2 -5.20 -11.69 -51.81
N ARG A 3 -6.19 -11.35 -50.98
CA ARG A 3 -5.97 -10.51 -49.79
C ARG A 3 -5.18 -11.32 -48.76
N SER A 4 -4.09 -10.77 -48.22
CA SER A 4 -3.35 -11.42 -47.12
C SER A 4 -4.25 -11.55 -45.88
N LEU A 5 -4.33 -12.78 -45.34
CA LEU A 5 -5.10 -13.11 -44.15
C LEU A 5 -4.36 -12.74 -42.85
N LEU A 6 -3.03 -12.58 -42.90
CA LEU A 6 -2.19 -12.38 -41.72
C LEU A 6 -2.63 -11.19 -40.84
N PRO A 7 -2.93 -9.98 -41.37
CA PRO A 7 -3.36 -8.87 -40.52
C PRO A 7 -4.69 -9.12 -39.80
N SER A 8 -5.60 -9.86 -40.45
CA SER A 8 -6.90 -10.21 -39.84
C SER A 8 -6.71 -11.20 -38.70
N LEU A 9 -5.81 -12.17 -38.86
CA LEU A 9 -5.48 -13.13 -37.80
C LEU A 9 -4.84 -12.44 -36.60
N ILE A 10 -3.95 -11.46 -36.84
CA ILE A 10 -3.36 -10.65 -35.76
C ILE A 10 -4.45 -9.86 -35.02
N CYS A 11 -5.35 -9.20 -35.74
CA CYS A 11 -6.49 -8.49 -35.12
C CYS A 11 -7.38 -9.43 -34.29
N LEU A 12 -7.72 -10.60 -34.83
CA LEU A 12 -8.52 -11.59 -34.09
C LEU A 12 -7.79 -12.08 -32.84
N ALA A 13 -6.47 -12.29 -32.90
CA ALA A 13 -5.67 -12.66 -31.74
C ALA A 13 -5.64 -11.56 -30.67
N ILE A 14 -5.50 -10.29 -31.08
CA ILE A 14 -5.56 -9.13 -30.18
C ILE A 14 -6.93 -9.02 -29.51
N LEU A 15 -8.02 -9.17 -30.29
CA LEU A 15 -9.39 -9.15 -29.75
C LEU A 15 -9.62 -10.30 -28.77
N ALA A 16 -9.20 -11.52 -29.13
CA ALA A 16 -9.30 -12.69 -28.26
C ALA A 16 -8.50 -12.50 -26.96
N LEU A 17 -7.29 -11.94 -27.04
CA LEU A 17 -6.48 -11.62 -25.86
C LEU A 17 -7.16 -10.57 -24.98
N ALA A 18 -7.69 -9.49 -25.56
CA ALA A 18 -8.40 -8.46 -24.81
C ALA A 18 -9.62 -9.04 -24.08
N LEU A 19 -10.42 -9.88 -24.77
CA LEU A 19 -11.53 -10.61 -24.17
C LEU A 19 -11.09 -11.54 -23.05
N LEU A 20 -10.02 -12.30 -23.26
CA LEU A 20 -9.46 -13.20 -22.23
C LEU A 20 -9.02 -12.44 -20.98
N LEU A 21 -8.45 -11.23 -21.11
CA LEU A 21 -8.05 -10.40 -19.97
C LEU A 21 -9.23 -9.92 -19.11
N PHE A 22 -10.42 -9.74 -19.70
CA PHE A 22 -11.64 -9.43 -18.95
C PHE A 22 -12.12 -10.62 -18.10
N PHE A 23 -11.89 -11.84 -18.56
CA PHE A 23 -12.38 -13.06 -17.88
C PHE A 23 -11.30 -13.81 -17.10
N LEU A 24 -10.05 -13.33 -17.10
CA LEU A 24 -8.96 -13.96 -16.36
C LEU A 24 -9.30 -13.93 -14.86
N PRO A 25 -9.35 -15.09 -14.17
CA PRO A 25 -9.55 -15.11 -12.73
C PRO A 25 -8.38 -14.37 -12.06
N LEU A 26 -8.70 -13.37 -11.26
CA LEU A 26 -7.68 -12.63 -10.52
C LEU A 26 -7.20 -13.48 -9.33
N PRO A 27 -5.91 -13.43 -8.97
CA PRO A 27 -5.45 -14.01 -7.72
C PRO A 27 -6.30 -13.49 -6.55
N HIS A 28 -6.58 -14.32 -5.54
CA HIS A 28 -7.48 -13.96 -4.43
C HIS A 28 -7.11 -12.65 -3.73
N GLY A 29 -5.81 -12.30 -3.68
CA GLY A 29 -5.33 -11.02 -3.12
C GLY A 29 -5.42 -9.80 -4.05
N TRP A 30 -5.94 -9.97 -5.28
CA TRP A 30 -6.09 -8.92 -6.28
C TRP A 30 -7.55 -8.58 -6.58
N SER A 31 -8.49 -9.45 -6.23
CA SER A 31 -9.93 -9.19 -6.42
C SER A 31 -10.49 -8.13 -5.47
N ALA A 32 -9.71 -7.70 -4.47
CA ALA A 32 -10.12 -6.72 -3.47
C ALA A 32 -9.14 -5.55 -3.37
N GLY A 33 -9.65 -4.42 -2.85
CA GLY A 33 -8.87 -3.21 -2.60
C GLY A 33 -8.39 -2.53 -3.88
N TRP A 34 -7.25 -1.85 -3.81
CA TRP A 34 -6.83 -0.96 -4.88
C TRP A 34 -6.41 -1.66 -6.18
N ARG A 35 -6.01 -2.92 -6.11
CA ARG A 35 -5.60 -3.72 -7.28
C ARG A 35 -6.81 -4.13 -8.11
N GLY A 36 -7.88 -4.59 -7.48
CA GLY A 36 -9.13 -4.94 -8.17
C GLY A 36 -9.73 -3.73 -8.87
N GLU A 37 -9.73 -2.60 -8.17
CA GLU A 37 -10.24 -1.32 -8.66
C GLU A 37 -9.39 -0.78 -9.83
N LEU A 38 -8.06 -1.04 -9.84
CA LEU A 38 -7.21 -0.77 -11.00
C LEU A 38 -7.57 -1.66 -12.19
N THR A 39 -7.76 -2.97 -11.97
CA THR A 39 -8.15 -3.90 -13.06
C THR A 39 -9.50 -3.57 -13.68
N ASN A 40 -10.42 -3.05 -12.88
CA ASN A 40 -11.70 -2.54 -13.34
C ASN A 40 -11.53 -1.31 -14.25
N ARG A 41 -10.63 -0.37 -13.90
CA ARG A 41 -10.35 0.78 -14.77
C ARG A 41 -9.57 0.44 -16.04
N LEU A 42 -8.86 -0.69 -16.08
CA LEU A 42 -8.22 -1.20 -17.30
C LEU A 42 -9.24 -1.64 -18.37
N HIS A 43 -10.55 -1.59 -18.08
CA HIS A 43 -11.60 -1.79 -19.07
C HIS A 43 -11.57 -0.72 -20.16
N ALA A 44 -11.28 0.53 -19.81
CA ALA A 44 -11.19 1.62 -20.78
C ALA A 44 -10.16 1.34 -21.90
N PRO A 45 -8.86 1.09 -21.61
CA PRO A 45 -7.90 0.83 -22.67
C PRO A 45 -8.21 -0.47 -23.43
N LEU A 46 -8.70 -1.52 -22.75
CA LEU A 46 -9.08 -2.78 -23.42
C LEU A 46 -10.25 -2.58 -24.39
N MET A 47 -11.28 -1.81 -24.01
CA MET A 47 -12.41 -1.51 -24.88
C MET A 47 -12.03 -0.60 -26.06
N ALA A 48 -11.05 0.31 -25.88
CA ALA A 48 -10.49 1.09 -26.98
C ALA A 48 -9.84 0.17 -28.04
N VAL A 49 -9.06 -0.82 -27.59
CA VAL A 49 -8.46 -1.84 -28.48
C VAL A 49 -9.55 -2.68 -29.15
N CYS A 50 -10.61 -3.06 -28.43
CA CYS A 50 -11.72 -3.82 -29.00
C CYS A 50 -12.40 -3.06 -30.15
N VAL A 51 -12.79 -1.79 -29.93
CA VAL A 51 -13.41 -0.95 -30.97
C VAL A 51 -12.50 -0.80 -32.17
N PHE A 52 -11.23 -0.45 -31.95
CA PHE A 52 -10.27 -0.28 -33.03
C PHE A 52 -10.16 -1.55 -33.88
N THR A 53 -10.08 -2.70 -33.22
CA THR A 53 -9.93 -4.00 -33.88
C THR A 53 -11.19 -4.39 -34.66
N VAL A 54 -12.38 -4.19 -34.09
CA VAL A 54 -13.66 -4.44 -34.76
C VAL A 54 -13.84 -3.51 -35.96
N ALA A 55 -13.55 -2.21 -35.80
CA ALA A 55 -13.62 -1.23 -36.88
C ALA A 55 -12.67 -1.59 -38.03
N TYR A 56 -11.45 -2.04 -37.73
CA TYR A 56 -10.49 -2.52 -38.73
C TYR A 56 -11.04 -3.72 -39.51
N LEU A 57 -11.58 -4.72 -38.82
CA LEU A 57 -12.16 -5.91 -39.45
C LEU A 57 -13.36 -5.53 -40.34
N PHE A 58 -14.26 -4.69 -39.85
CA PHE A 58 -15.41 -4.22 -40.64
C PHE A 58 -14.97 -3.43 -41.87
N THR A 59 -13.98 -2.54 -41.76
CA THR A 59 -13.46 -1.80 -42.93
C THR A 59 -12.91 -2.76 -43.99
N LYS A 60 -12.24 -3.84 -43.57
CA LYS A 60 -11.63 -4.81 -44.47
C LYS A 60 -12.65 -5.71 -45.18
N TYR A 61 -13.73 -6.12 -44.50
CA TYR A 61 -14.67 -7.14 -44.99
C TYR A 61 -16.04 -6.60 -45.39
N LEU A 62 -16.47 -5.46 -44.84
CA LEU A 62 -17.77 -4.82 -45.07
C LEU A 62 -17.55 -3.42 -45.64
N ALA A 63 -17.08 -3.36 -46.89
CA ALA A 63 -16.64 -2.12 -47.56
C ALA A 63 -17.75 -1.05 -47.73
N ALA A 64 -19.02 -1.41 -47.54
CA ALA A 64 -20.16 -0.53 -47.83
C ALA A 64 -20.65 0.31 -46.65
N ILE A 65 -20.24 0.02 -45.40
CA ILE A 65 -20.79 0.67 -44.21
C ILE A 65 -19.65 1.42 -43.50
N PRO A 66 -19.85 2.70 -43.08
CA PRO A 66 -18.87 3.40 -42.26
C PRO A 66 -18.57 2.59 -41.00
N SER A 67 -17.34 2.08 -40.93
CA SER A 67 -16.94 1.05 -39.98
C SER A 67 -17.15 1.44 -38.51
N LEU A 68 -17.11 2.75 -38.21
CA LEU A 68 -17.36 3.30 -36.89
C LEU A 68 -18.83 3.19 -36.44
N LEU A 69 -19.80 3.35 -37.34
CA LEU A 69 -21.22 3.29 -37.00
C LEU A 69 -21.65 1.89 -36.56
N LEU A 70 -20.95 0.84 -37.02
CA LEU A 70 -21.19 -0.54 -36.58
C LEU A 70 -20.26 -0.96 -35.44
N ALA A 71 -18.99 -0.55 -35.46
CA ALA A 71 -18.02 -0.99 -34.47
C ALA A 71 -18.35 -0.49 -33.06
N ALA A 72 -18.82 0.76 -32.93
CA ALA A 72 -19.16 1.31 -31.61
C ALA A 72 -20.34 0.56 -30.96
N PRO A 73 -21.51 0.38 -31.60
CA PRO A 73 -22.59 -0.41 -31.02
C PRO A 73 -22.19 -1.86 -30.68
N VAL A 74 -21.42 -2.51 -31.55
CA VAL A 74 -20.93 -3.88 -31.29
C VAL A 74 -20.05 -3.91 -30.05
N ALA A 75 -19.13 -2.95 -29.91
CA ALA A 75 -18.30 -2.86 -28.72
C ALA A 75 -19.10 -2.51 -27.47
N MET A 76 -20.16 -1.69 -27.57
CA MET A 76 -21.06 -1.40 -26.45
C MET A 76 -21.79 -2.66 -25.97
N VAL A 77 -22.25 -3.49 -26.91
CA VAL A 77 -22.85 -4.80 -26.58
C VAL A 77 -21.82 -5.72 -25.94
N ILE A 78 -20.59 -5.77 -26.46
CA ILE A 78 -19.49 -6.54 -25.87
C ILE A 78 -19.21 -6.07 -24.43
N ALA A 79 -19.12 -4.76 -24.19
CA ALA A 79 -18.91 -4.21 -22.84
C ALA A 79 -20.06 -4.60 -21.89
N ALA A 80 -21.31 -4.47 -22.33
CA ALA A 80 -22.47 -4.87 -21.52
C ALA A 80 -22.47 -6.37 -21.19
N LEU A 81 -22.10 -7.21 -22.16
CA LEU A 81 -21.97 -8.66 -21.95
C LEU A 81 -20.81 -8.99 -20.99
N ILE A 82 -19.68 -8.30 -21.11
CA ILE A 82 -18.54 -8.45 -20.18
C ILE A 82 -19.01 -8.16 -18.76
N GLU A 83 -19.65 -7.01 -18.52
CA GLU A 83 -20.16 -6.63 -17.20
C GLU A 83 -21.19 -7.62 -16.66
N TRP A 84 -22.06 -8.14 -17.52
CA TRP A 84 -23.05 -9.14 -17.13
C TRP A 84 -22.44 -10.50 -16.75
N VAL A 85 -21.38 -10.91 -17.44
CA VAL A 85 -20.73 -12.22 -17.27
C VAL A 85 -19.67 -12.21 -16.16
N GLN A 86 -19.08 -11.06 -15.86
CA GLN A 86 -18.02 -10.90 -14.84
C GLN A 86 -18.31 -11.51 -13.46
N PRO A 87 -19.53 -11.44 -12.90
CA PRO A 87 -19.88 -12.10 -11.65
C PRO A 87 -19.59 -13.60 -11.61
N TRP A 88 -19.65 -14.30 -12.75
CA TRP A 88 -19.34 -15.74 -12.84
C TRP A 88 -17.84 -16.04 -12.65
N PHE A 89 -16.99 -15.01 -12.74
CA PHE A 89 -15.54 -15.10 -12.55
C PHE A 89 -15.08 -14.45 -11.23
N GLY A 90 -16.01 -14.21 -10.29
CA GLY A 90 -15.71 -13.65 -8.97
C GLY A 90 -15.39 -12.15 -8.99
N ARG A 91 -15.79 -11.43 -10.04
CA ARG A 91 -15.69 -9.96 -10.13
C ARG A 91 -17.05 -9.31 -9.85
N THR A 92 -17.07 -8.06 -9.42
CA THR A 92 -18.30 -7.31 -9.22
C THR A 92 -18.72 -6.62 -10.50
N SER A 93 -19.95 -6.84 -10.97
CA SER A 93 -20.51 -6.03 -12.05
C SER A 93 -20.83 -4.62 -11.52
N SER A 94 -20.40 -3.57 -12.22
CA SER A 94 -20.73 -2.21 -11.80
C SER A 94 -21.04 -1.28 -12.98
N LEU A 95 -21.99 -0.36 -12.77
CA LEU A 95 -22.27 0.67 -13.78
C LEU A 95 -21.04 1.55 -14.03
N ALA A 96 -20.21 1.77 -13.02
CA ALA A 96 -18.97 2.54 -13.18
C ALA A 96 -18.01 1.86 -14.16
N ASP A 97 -17.86 0.54 -14.09
CA ASP A 97 -16.96 -0.23 -14.96
C ASP A 97 -17.46 -0.25 -16.40
N PHE A 98 -18.77 -0.38 -16.59
CA PHE A 98 -19.41 -0.16 -17.88
C PHE A 98 -19.08 1.23 -18.46
N LEU A 99 -19.19 2.29 -17.66
CA LEU A 99 -18.89 3.66 -18.09
C LEU A 99 -17.41 3.87 -18.40
N TRP A 100 -16.49 3.22 -17.69
CA TRP A 100 -15.06 3.18 -18.06
C TRP A 100 -14.86 2.48 -19.40
N GLY A 101 -15.57 1.37 -19.62
CA GLY A 101 -15.65 0.73 -20.94
C GLY A 101 -16.11 1.71 -22.03
N MET A 102 -17.16 2.50 -21.77
CA MET A 102 -17.67 3.50 -22.72
C MET A 102 -16.64 4.60 -23.04
N ALA A 103 -15.89 5.08 -22.04
CA ALA A 103 -14.78 6.01 -22.26
C ALA A 103 -13.71 5.39 -23.17
N GLY A 104 -13.40 4.11 -22.95
CA GLY A 104 -12.55 3.31 -23.84
C GLY A 104 -13.07 3.26 -25.28
N ILE A 105 -14.34 2.93 -25.46
CA ILE A 105 -14.99 2.88 -26.77
C ILE A 105 -14.86 4.22 -27.50
N LEU A 106 -15.16 5.32 -26.80
CA LEU A 106 -15.00 6.68 -27.33
C LEU A 106 -13.54 6.94 -27.75
N GLY A 107 -12.57 6.53 -26.91
CA GLY A 107 -11.15 6.62 -27.23
C GLY A 107 -10.79 5.86 -28.52
N GLY A 108 -11.27 4.63 -28.68
CA GLY A 108 -11.07 3.84 -29.90
C GLY A 108 -11.69 4.49 -31.15
N CYS A 109 -12.90 5.04 -31.03
CA CYS A 109 -13.55 5.78 -32.10
C CYS A 109 -12.78 7.04 -32.51
N LEU A 110 -12.32 7.82 -31.52
CA LEU A 110 -11.52 9.03 -31.75
C LEU A 110 -10.19 8.68 -32.43
N TRP A 111 -9.52 7.61 -32.00
CA TRP A 111 -8.27 7.16 -32.61
C TRP A 111 -8.44 6.84 -34.09
N GLN A 112 -9.48 6.08 -34.43
CA GLN A 112 -9.79 5.72 -35.81
C GLN A 112 -10.21 6.95 -36.63
N GLY A 113 -10.98 7.87 -36.04
CA GLY A 113 -11.36 9.13 -36.67
C GLY A 113 -10.15 10.03 -36.95
N ALA A 114 -9.19 10.10 -36.02
CA ALA A 114 -7.94 10.85 -36.18
C ALA A 114 -7.12 10.35 -37.36
N ALA A 115 -7.09 9.02 -37.59
CA ALA A 115 -6.39 8.42 -38.72
C ALA A 115 -6.99 8.79 -40.10
N GLN A 116 -8.22 9.30 -40.13
CA GLN A 116 -8.91 9.73 -41.35
C GLN A 116 -8.83 11.24 -41.61
N GLN A 117 -8.25 12.02 -40.68
CA GLN A 117 -8.15 13.47 -40.80
C GLN A 117 -7.02 13.88 -41.75
N ASN A 118 -7.31 14.83 -42.65
CA ASN A 118 -6.29 15.42 -43.53
C ASN A 118 -5.39 16.44 -42.81
N SER A 119 -5.92 17.10 -41.77
CA SER A 119 -5.20 18.12 -41.01
C SER A 119 -4.38 17.49 -39.89
N LYS A 120 -3.05 17.55 -40.00
CA LYS A 120 -2.11 17.05 -38.98
C LYS A 120 -2.37 17.58 -37.56
N PRO A 121 -2.58 18.90 -37.33
CA PRO A 121 -2.83 19.39 -35.97
C PRO A 121 -4.15 18.88 -35.39
N VAL A 122 -5.20 18.76 -36.21
CA VAL A 122 -6.48 18.19 -35.77
C VAL A 122 -6.30 16.72 -35.42
N ALA A 123 -5.65 15.94 -36.30
CA ALA A 123 -5.36 14.53 -36.05
C ALA A 123 -4.59 14.33 -34.73
N LEU A 124 -3.53 15.12 -34.49
CA LEU A 124 -2.74 15.04 -33.26
C LEU A 124 -3.59 15.33 -32.02
N THR A 125 -4.39 16.39 -32.03
CA THR A 125 -5.30 16.72 -30.92
C THR A 125 -6.31 15.60 -30.67
N THR A 126 -6.88 15.02 -31.73
CA THR A 126 -7.80 13.89 -31.61
C THR A 126 -7.11 12.63 -31.08
N TYR A 127 -5.86 12.35 -31.47
CA TYR A 127 -5.08 11.27 -30.87
C TYR A 127 -4.81 11.48 -29.37
N MET A 128 -4.50 12.71 -28.96
CA MET A 128 -4.32 13.03 -27.55
C MET A 128 -5.62 12.85 -26.75
N LEU A 129 -6.75 13.27 -27.32
CA LEU A 129 -8.06 13.04 -26.70
C LEU A 129 -8.40 11.55 -26.63
N ALA A 130 -8.08 10.78 -27.67
CA ALA A 130 -8.25 9.32 -27.67
C ALA A 130 -7.44 8.64 -26.55
N LEU A 131 -6.15 9.02 -26.41
CA LEU A 131 -5.29 8.55 -25.33
C LEU A 131 -5.82 8.97 -23.96
N PHE A 132 -6.30 10.21 -23.83
CA PHE A 132 -6.90 10.68 -22.59
C PHE A 132 -8.13 9.85 -22.22
N CYS A 133 -9.07 9.61 -23.14
CA CYS A 133 -10.25 8.78 -22.87
C CYS A 133 -9.89 7.34 -22.47
N ALA A 134 -8.87 6.74 -23.11
CA ALA A 134 -8.44 5.37 -22.81
C ALA A 134 -7.63 5.26 -21.51
N LEU A 135 -6.79 6.25 -21.18
CA LEU A 135 -5.80 6.14 -20.09
C LEU A 135 -6.18 6.95 -18.84
N ALA A 136 -7.07 7.94 -18.93
CA ALA A 136 -7.46 8.76 -17.78
C ALA A 136 -8.00 7.92 -16.61
N PRO A 137 -8.86 6.89 -16.80
CA PRO A 137 -9.33 6.10 -15.67
C PRO A 137 -8.20 5.41 -14.88
N PRO A 138 -7.36 4.53 -15.48
CA PRO A 138 -6.30 3.86 -14.71
C PRO A 138 -5.25 4.83 -14.17
N THR A 139 -4.92 5.89 -14.90
CA THR A 139 -3.92 6.87 -14.43
C THR A 139 -4.42 7.69 -13.24
N LEU A 140 -5.66 8.17 -13.28
CA LEU A 140 -6.28 8.90 -12.16
C LEU A 140 -6.31 8.04 -10.90
N TRP A 141 -6.64 6.76 -11.03
CA TRP A 141 -6.62 5.82 -9.91
C TRP A 141 -5.21 5.59 -9.35
N CYS A 142 -4.22 5.39 -10.20
CA CYS A 142 -2.82 5.27 -9.75
C CYS A 142 -2.37 6.52 -8.98
N VAL A 143 -2.77 7.72 -9.43
CA VAL A 143 -2.49 8.97 -8.73
C VAL A 143 -3.18 9.01 -7.36
N GLN A 144 -4.46 8.63 -7.28
CA GLN A 144 -5.20 8.57 -6.01
C GLN A 144 -4.56 7.57 -5.03
N VAL A 145 -4.22 6.37 -5.50
CA VAL A 145 -3.54 5.36 -4.69
C VAL A 145 -2.18 5.86 -4.21
N TRP A 146 -1.42 6.54 -5.08
CA TRP A 146 -0.15 7.13 -4.70
C TRP A 146 -0.30 8.21 -3.63
N LEU A 147 -1.28 9.11 -3.77
CA LEU A 147 -1.59 10.14 -2.78
C LEU A 147 -2.02 9.53 -1.44
N VAL A 148 -2.89 8.52 -1.45
CA VAL A 148 -3.32 7.81 -0.24
C VAL A 148 -2.15 7.05 0.41
N GLN A 149 -1.26 6.46 -0.39
CA GLN A 149 -0.05 5.82 0.15
C GLN A 149 0.92 6.85 0.75
N ALA A 150 1.09 8.00 0.12
CA ALA A 150 1.91 9.09 0.64
C ALA A 150 1.31 9.63 1.96
N GLU A 151 -0.01 9.79 2.02
CA GLU A 151 -0.71 10.22 3.24
C GLU A 151 -0.63 9.16 4.34
N ALA A 152 -0.83 7.89 4.01
CA ALA A 152 -0.66 6.80 4.97
C ALA A 152 0.79 6.72 5.51
N GLN A 153 1.79 7.02 4.67
CA GLN A 153 3.19 7.11 5.11
C GLN A 153 3.45 8.33 6.00
N ARG A 154 2.72 9.42 5.82
CA ARG A 154 2.79 10.59 6.72
C ARG A 154 2.12 10.31 8.05
N LEU A 155 0.94 9.70 8.06
CA LEU A 155 0.17 9.41 9.28
C LEU A 155 0.74 8.23 10.09
N PHE A 156 1.32 7.25 9.40
CA PHE A 156 1.83 6.01 9.99
C PHE A 156 3.23 5.69 9.46
N PRO A 157 4.24 6.55 9.70
CA PRO A 157 5.55 6.39 9.12
C PRO A 157 6.17 5.10 9.63
N THR A 158 6.39 4.18 8.70
CA THR A 158 7.06 2.92 8.94
C THR A 158 8.54 3.12 8.69
N LEU A 159 9.34 3.08 9.75
CA LEU A 159 10.78 3.29 9.71
C LEU A 159 11.51 2.05 9.16
N VAL A 160 10.96 0.86 9.42
CA VAL A 160 11.51 -0.44 8.98
C VAL A 160 10.37 -1.37 8.58
N GLN A 161 10.54 -2.04 7.44
CA GLN A 161 9.66 -3.14 7.02
C GLN A 161 10.49 -4.22 6.34
N SER A 162 10.60 -5.39 6.97
CA SER A 162 11.35 -6.56 6.48
C SER A 162 10.97 -7.04 5.07
N SER A 163 9.76 -6.73 4.60
CA SER A 163 9.28 -7.10 3.27
C SER A 163 9.87 -6.26 2.13
N ARG A 164 10.67 -5.22 2.41
CA ARG A 164 11.33 -4.40 1.39
C ARG A 164 12.82 -4.70 1.37
N PRO A 165 13.35 -5.29 0.28
CA PRO A 165 14.75 -5.64 0.21
C PRO A 165 15.63 -4.39 0.06
N GLY A 166 16.13 -3.88 1.18
CA GLY A 166 17.09 -2.78 1.25
C GLY A 166 17.19 -2.22 2.66
N MET A 167 18.29 -2.50 3.35
CA MET A 167 18.63 -1.71 4.54
C MET A 167 18.87 -0.27 4.09
N HIS A 168 18.07 0.65 4.61
CA HIS A 168 18.23 2.08 4.33
C HIS A 168 19.64 2.52 4.77
N LEU A 169 20.32 3.37 3.99
CA LEU A 169 21.67 3.89 4.26
C LEU A 169 21.81 4.60 5.63
N LEU A 170 20.69 4.85 6.31
CA LEU A 170 20.61 5.55 7.59
C LEU A 170 20.65 4.58 8.79
N TRP A 171 20.66 3.26 8.56
CA TRP A 171 20.74 2.26 9.62
C TRP A 171 22.18 1.84 9.91
N THR A 172 22.58 1.91 11.18
CA THR A 172 23.83 1.34 11.70
C THR A 172 23.51 0.31 12.77
N ILE A 173 24.10 -0.88 12.71
CA ILE A 173 23.92 -1.95 13.70
C ILE A 173 25.20 -2.10 14.51
N GLU A 174 25.07 -2.16 15.83
CA GLU A 174 26.16 -2.39 16.77
C GLU A 174 25.84 -3.59 17.69
N PRO A 175 26.72 -4.59 17.77
CA PRO A 175 27.96 -4.74 17.01
C PRO A 175 27.71 -5.04 15.51
N SER A 176 28.56 -4.49 14.64
CA SER A 176 28.43 -4.57 13.17
C SER A 176 28.65 -5.98 12.57
N GLN A 177 28.93 -6.98 13.42
CA GLN A 177 29.31 -8.34 13.01
C GLN A 177 28.12 -9.23 12.63
N VAL A 178 26.88 -8.76 12.77
CA VAL A 178 25.69 -9.53 12.39
C VAL A 178 25.39 -9.34 10.89
N ARG A 179 26.30 -9.81 10.02
CA ARG A 179 26.00 -9.99 8.59
C ARG A 179 25.32 -11.34 8.39
N ASP A 180 24.19 -11.29 7.71
CA ASP A 180 23.15 -12.30 7.67
C ASP A 180 23.56 -13.64 7.03
N ARG A 181 23.10 -14.74 7.65
CA ARG A 181 23.10 -16.12 7.15
C ARG A 181 21.94 -16.29 6.16
N GLY A 182 21.98 -15.59 5.03
CA GLY A 182 21.16 -15.89 3.84
C GLY A 182 19.63 -15.77 3.97
N LYS A 183 19.09 -15.03 4.96
CA LYS A 183 17.65 -14.87 5.20
C LYS A 183 17.20 -13.41 5.10
N GLY A 184 17.54 -12.74 4.01
CA GLY A 184 16.97 -11.44 3.64
C GLY A 184 17.30 -10.29 4.61
N PRO A 185 16.97 -9.04 4.24
CA PRO A 185 17.35 -7.87 5.02
C PRO A 185 16.38 -7.66 6.18
N CYS A 186 16.52 -8.48 7.23
CA CYS A 186 15.90 -8.19 8.52
C CYS A 186 16.87 -7.44 9.44
N LEU A 187 16.38 -6.51 10.25
CA LEU A 187 17.19 -5.88 11.30
C LEU A 187 17.28 -6.83 12.49
N LEU A 188 18.49 -7.26 12.81
CA LEU A 188 18.75 -8.24 13.86
C LEU A 188 19.53 -7.59 15.00
N LEU A 189 18.92 -7.48 16.18
CA LEU A 189 19.59 -7.05 17.40
C LEU A 189 20.01 -8.29 18.17
N THR A 190 21.29 -8.38 18.50
CA THR A 190 21.82 -9.46 19.34
C THR A 190 22.43 -8.88 20.60
N ARG A 191 21.98 -9.35 21.75
CA ARG A 191 22.59 -9.07 23.05
C ARG A 191 23.36 -10.30 23.51
N ASP A 192 24.62 -10.11 23.88
CA ASP A 192 25.41 -11.10 24.62
C ASP A 192 25.73 -10.58 26.03
N ALA A 193 26.42 -11.39 26.84
CA ALA A 193 26.74 -11.07 28.23
C ALA A 193 27.63 -9.82 28.39
N ASN A 194 28.33 -9.39 27.33
CA ASN A 194 29.32 -8.33 27.35
C ASN A 194 28.93 -7.11 26.52
N HIS A 195 27.96 -7.23 25.60
CA HIS A 195 27.57 -6.18 24.67
C HIS A 195 26.03 -6.06 24.55
N PRO A 196 25.45 -4.91 24.89
CA PRO A 196 24.08 -4.61 24.52
C PRO A 196 24.00 -4.45 23.00
N GLY A 197 23.14 -5.23 22.35
CA GLY A 197 22.85 -5.04 20.93
C GLY A 197 22.02 -3.78 20.72
N SER A 198 22.44 -2.91 19.81
CA SER A 198 21.71 -1.69 19.44
C SER A 198 21.68 -1.49 17.93
N ILE A 199 20.57 -0.94 17.45
CA ILE A 199 20.45 -0.36 16.11
C ILE A 199 20.22 1.12 16.22
N HIS A 200 20.83 1.85 15.30
CA HIS A 200 20.78 3.30 15.21
C HIS A 200 20.17 3.66 13.85
N LEU A 201 19.23 4.59 13.87
CA LEU A 201 18.66 5.23 12.69
C LEU A 201 18.99 6.71 12.76
N ASP A 202 19.73 7.20 11.77
CA ASP A 202 19.82 8.62 11.50
C ASP A 202 18.46 9.10 10.94
N THR A 203 17.83 10.04 11.64
CA THR A 203 16.50 10.53 11.32
C THR A 203 16.52 11.83 10.53
N LEU A 204 17.70 12.38 10.24
CA LEU A 204 17.90 13.63 9.49
C LEU A 204 17.11 14.80 10.09
N ASP A 205 17.19 14.94 11.42
CA ASP A 205 16.59 16.03 12.21
C ASP A 205 15.08 16.22 11.99
N ARG A 206 14.34 15.12 11.80
CA ARG A 206 12.89 15.15 11.58
C ARG A 206 12.11 15.55 12.83
N ASP A 207 11.02 16.29 12.62
CA ASP A 207 10.04 16.62 13.64
C ASP A 207 9.10 15.43 13.92
N TRP A 208 9.17 14.93 15.16
CA TRP A 208 8.34 13.83 15.68
C TRP A 208 7.35 14.29 16.76
N SER A 209 7.01 15.59 16.80
CA SER A 209 6.08 16.16 17.78
C SER A 209 4.69 15.52 17.70
N ASP A 210 4.25 15.17 16.49
CA ASP A 210 2.95 14.57 16.19
C ASP A 210 2.84 13.08 16.56
N TYR A 211 3.92 12.47 17.06
CA TYR A 211 3.93 11.07 17.46
C TYR A 211 4.03 10.93 18.98
N GLU A 212 3.25 10.03 19.54
CA GLU A 212 3.24 9.70 20.97
C GLU A 212 4.17 8.55 21.33
N GLY A 213 4.61 7.75 20.35
CA GLY A 213 5.39 6.55 20.64
C GLY A 213 5.96 5.85 19.42
N LEU A 214 6.49 4.65 19.67
CA LEU A 214 7.03 3.73 18.69
C LEU A 214 6.46 2.33 18.92
N GLU A 215 6.01 1.71 17.85
CA GLU A 215 5.60 0.32 17.81
C GLU A 215 6.73 -0.52 17.22
N ILE A 216 7.12 -1.56 17.94
CA ILE A 216 8.14 -2.53 17.52
C ILE A 216 7.43 -3.88 17.39
N SER A 217 7.43 -4.46 16.19
CA SER A 217 6.94 -5.82 15.94
C SER A 217 8.09 -6.69 15.44
N GLY A 218 8.25 -7.87 16.03
CA GLY A 218 9.36 -8.75 15.70
C GLY A 218 9.28 -10.12 16.35
N THR A 219 10.32 -10.92 16.14
CA THR A 219 10.48 -12.22 16.80
C THR A 219 11.63 -12.14 17.79
N LEU A 220 11.31 -12.30 19.07
CA LEU A 220 12.29 -12.34 20.15
C LEU A 220 12.67 -13.80 20.44
N GLN A 221 13.93 -14.15 20.20
CA GLN A 221 14.54 -15.41 20.61
C GLN A 221 15.21 -15.20 21.97
N SER A 222 14.53 -15.60 23.04
CA SER A 222 15.02 -15.56 24.42
C SER A 222 14.22 -16.52 25.30
N ASP A 223 14.79 -16.92 26.44
CA ASP A 223 14.14 -17.77 27.43
C ASP A 223 13.11 -17.02 28.30
N SER A 224 13.12 -15.68 28.25
CA SER A 224 12.24 -14.83 29.05
C SER A 224 11.90 -13.54 28.31
N ALA A 225 10.96 -12.76 28.86
CA ALA A 225 10.72 -11.41 28.39
C ALA A 225 12.00 -10.56 28.50
N VAL A 226 12.20 -9.66 27.54
CA VAL A 226 13.36 -8.77 27.48
C VAL A 226 12.88 -7.32 27.39
N GLU A 227 13.49 -6.44 28.17
CA GLU A 227 13.28 -5.00 28.04
C GLU A 227 13.95 -4.50 26.74
N VAL A 228 13.12 -3.97 25.84
CA VAL A 228 13.54 -3.26 24.65
C VAL A 228 13.53 -1.77 24.98
N GLY A 229 14.73 -1.20 25.02
CA GLY A 229 14.94 0.23 25.26
C GLY A 229 14.93 1.01 23.95
N VAL A 230 14.40 2.23 24.02
CA VAL A 230 14.43 3.22 22.95
C VAL A 230 15.03 4.50 23.48
N ARG A 231 15.95 5.07 22.72
CA ARG A 231 16.55 6.38 22.96
C ARG A 231 16.36 7.25 21.73
N LEU A 232 15.89 8.48 21.93
CA LEU A 232 15.91 9.54 20.93
C LEU A 232 16.99 10.53 21.33
N ASP A 233 17.94 10.79 20.44
CA ASP A 233 18.88 11.88 20.59
C ASP A 233 18.29 13.09 19.86
N VAL A 234 18.01 14.15 20.63
CA VAL A 234 17.36 15.37 20.17
C VAL A 234 18.44 16.42 19.94
N ASN A 235 18.51 16.93 18.71
CA ASN A 235 19.62 17.71 18.15
C ASN A 235 20.91 16.91 17.95
N GLU A 236 21.79 17.44 17.10
CA GLU A 236 23.09 16.86 16.75
C GLU A 236 24.08 16.82 17.93
N ASP A 237 23.93 17.72 18.91
CA ASP A 237 24.81 17.80 20.09
C ASP A 237 24.69 16.60 21.05
N GLY A 238 23.63 15.79 20.90
CA GLY A 238 23.34 14.63 21.71
C GLY A 238 23.14 14.94 23.21
N ALA A 239 22.99 16.21 23.59
CA ALA A 239 22.88 16.66 24.97
C ALA A 239 21.48 16.38 25.53
N ARG A 240 20.46 16.44 24.67
CA ARG A 240 19.08 16.11 25.03
C ARG A 240 18.75 14.71 24.54
N ARG A 241 18.38 13.84 25.49
CA ARG A 241 18.04 12.45 25.19
C ARG A 241 16.72 12.09 25.82
N ILE A 242 15.83 11.52 25.04
CA ILE A 242 14.58 10.93 25.51
C ILE A 242 14.81 9.43 25.62
N ARG A 243 14.44 8.83 26.76
CA ARG A 243 14.51 7.38 26.94
C ARG A 243 13.14 6.84 27.30
N ALA A 244 12.79 5.72 26.69
CA ALA A 244 11.60 4.95 26.99
C ALA A 244 11.91 3.46 26.79
N GLY A 245 11.05 2.59 27.28
CA GLY A 245 11.26 1.15 27.17
C GLY A 245 9.97 0.37 27.36
N GLY A 246 9.99 -0.89 26.94
CA GLY A 246 8.88 -1.82 27.11
C GLY A 246 9.36 -3.26 27.13
N TRP A 247 8.60 -4.13 27.77
CA TRP A 247 8.92 -5.55 27.88
C TRP A 247 8.32 -6.32 26.71
N MET A 248 9.17 -6.99 25.92
CA MET A 248 8.76 -7.84 24.81
C MET A 248 8.80 -9.31 25.25
N GLN A 249 7.74 -10.05 24.93
CA GLN A 249 7.64 -11.48 25.23
C GLN A 249 8.41 -12.30 24.18
N ALA A 250 8.94 -13.46 24.59
CA ALA A 250 9.58 -14.42 23.69
C ALA A 250 8.60 -14.88 22.59
N GLY A 251 9.14 -15.19 21.41
CA GLY A 251 8.37 -15.49 20.20
C GLY A 251 7.99 -14.25 19.39
N THR A 252 7.00 -14.38 18.51
CA THR A 252 6.53 -13.27 17.67
C THR A 252 5.53 -12.42 18.43
N SER A 253 5.89 -11.17 18.71
CA SER A 253 5.05 -10.24 19.46
C SER A 253 5.22 -8.80 18.98
N SER A 254 4.41 -7.89 19.52
CA SER A 254 4.51 -6.46 19.27
C SER A 254 4.40 -5.70 20.58
N ILE A 255 5.21 -4.65 20.73
CA ILE A 255 5.17 -3.75 21.88
C ILE A 255 4.99 -2.31 21.41
N GLN A 256 4.37 -1.49 22.26
CA GLN A 256 4.22 -0.05 22.06
C GLN A 256 4.97 0.68 23.17
N ILE A 257 5.88 1.56 22.78
CA ILE A 257 6.73 2.35 23.67
C ILE A 257 6.31 3.80 23.52
N VAL A 258 5.67 4.35 24.56
CA VAL A 258 5.15 5.72 24.57
C VAL A 258 6.20 6.68 25.11
N TRP A 259 6.37 7.81 24.44
CA TRP A 259 7.26 8.89 24.85
C TRP A 259 6.77 9.59 26.12
N PRO A 260 7.67 10.14 26.95
CA PRO A 260 7.26 11.04 28.03
C PRO A 260 6.45 12.22 27.46
N ARG A 261 5.33 12.58 28.12
CA ARG A 261 4.37 13.59 27.61
C ARG A 261 5.00 14.95 27.31
N ASN A 262 6.02 15.34 28.07
CA ASN A 262 6.69 16.64 27.96
C ASN A 262 8.01 16.57 27.18
N ALA A 263 8.26 15.47 26.47
CA ALA A 263 9.48 15.32 25.69
C ALA A 263 9.42 16.19 24.42
N ASP A 264 10.42 17.05 24.24
CA ASP A 264 10.59 17.84 23.01
C ASP A 264 11.12 16.94 21.89
N ARG A 265 10.35 16.82 20.80
CA ARG A 265 10.61 15.92 19.68
C ARG A 265 10.72 16.64 18.34
N ARG A 266 10.92 17.96 18.35
CA ARG A 266 10.93 18.77 17.12
C ARG A 266 12.11 18.50 16.19
N LEU A 267 13.23 18.03 16.74
CA LEU A 267 14.49 17.84 16.03
C LEU A 267 15.11 16.50 16.47
N VAL A 268 14.48 15.39 16.12
CA VAL A 268 15.06 14.07 16.40
C VAL A 268 16.19 13.83 15.42
N HIS A 269 17.42 13.74 15.92
CA HIS A 269 18.63 13.51 15.13
C HIS A 269 18.89 12.02 14.92
N GLN A 270 18.71 11.23 16.00
CA GLN A 270 18.95 9.79 15.96
C GLN A 270 17.92 9.03 16.81
N LEU A 271 17.45 7.91 16.28
CA LEU A 271 16.70 6.88 17.02
C LEU A 271 17.62 5.70 17.29
N VAL A 272 17.71 5.29 18.57
CA VAL A 272 18.44 4.09 18.98
C VAL A 272 17.46 3.11 19.61
N VAL A 273 17.42 1.88 19.10
CA VAL A 273 16.70 0.75 19.70
C VAL A 273 17.74 -0.22 20.21
N PHE A 274 17.63 -0.64 21.47
CA PHE A 274 18.59 -1.53 22.09
C PHE A 274 17.93 -2.55 22.99
N LEU A 275 18.57 -3.70 23.16
CA LEU A 275 18.22 -4.67 24.19
C LEU A 275 18.98 -4.29 25.47
N GLN A 276 18.27 -4.08 26.58
CA GLN A 276 18.89 -3.72 27.84
C GLN A 276 19.93 -4.78 28.26
N ALA A 277 21.08 -4.36 28.80
CA ALA A 277 22.15 -5.27 29.21
C ALA A 277 21.66 -6.33 30.21
N SER A 278 22.04 -7.58 30.00
CA SER A 278 21.72 -8.72 30.87
C SER A 278 22.72 -9.84 30.61
N SER A 279 22.90 -10.74 31.58
CA SER A 279 23.76 -11.92 31.44
C SER A 279 23.20 -12.97 30.48
N LYS A 280 21.89 -12.93 30.17
CA LYS A 280 21.24 -13.87 29.25
C LYS A 280 21.29 -13.38 27.81
N ALA A 281 21.70 -14.26 26.89
CA ALA A 281 21.65 -13.98 25.47
C ALA A 281 20.21 -13.73 25.00
N ALA A 282 20.04 -12.80 24.08
CA ALA A 282 18.75 -12.54 23.44
C ALA A 282 18.97 -12.03 22.01
N GLN A 283 18.08 -12.42 21.12
CA GLN A 283 18.09 -11.96 19.74
C GLN A 283 16.71 -11.48 19.34
N LEU A 284 16.62 -10.25 18.82
CA LEU A 284 15.38 -9.65 18.33
C LEU A 284 15.48 -9.43 16.82
N GLU A 285 14.65 -10.15 16.08
CA GLU A 285 14.44 -9.96 14.65
C GLU A 285 13.30 -8.94 14.46
N ILE A 286 13.60 -7.71 14.04
CA ILE A 286 12.60 -6.65 13.88
C ILE A 286 11.96 -6.74 12.50
N HIS A 287 10.69 -7.18 12.49
CA HIS A 287 9.91 -7.27 11.27
C HIS A 287 9.37 -5.92 10.82
N ARG A 288 8.97 -5.07 11.79
CA ARG A 288 8.35 -3.76 11.56
C ARG A 288 8.68 -2.79 12.69
N LEU A 289 9.00 -1.56 12.32
CA LEU A 289 9.20 -0.44 13.21
C LEU A 289 8.37 0.76 12.73
N ARG A 290 7.49 1.30 13.57
CA ARG A 290 6.51 2.33 13.16
C ARG A 290 6.28 3.38 14.24
N LEU A 291 6.21 4.66 13.88
CA LEU A 291 5.79 5.70 14.84
C LEU A 291 4.27 5.64 15.07
N ILE A 292 3.88 5.84 16.32
CA ILE A 292 2.48 5.88 16.74
C ILE A 292 2.08 7.36 16.77
N GLY A 293 1.15 7.76 15.90
CA GLY A 293 0.61 9.13 15.92
C GLY A 293 -0.04 9.42 17.26
N ALA A 294 0.08 10.66 17.75
CA ALA A 294 -0.62 11.10 18.94
C ALA A 294 -2.09 10.81 18.75
N ARG A 295 -2.65 9.87 19.54
CA ARG A 295 -4.10 9.71 19.55
C ARG A 295 -4.65 11.05 20.00
N GLU A 296 -5.63 11.58 19.28
CA GLU A 296 -6.62 12.42 19.93
C GLU A 296 -7.15 11.56 21.08
N LEU A 297 -6.61 11.78 22.29
CA LEU A 297 -7.15 11.19 23.49
C LEU A 297 -8.64 11.51 23.41
N PRO A 298 -9.54 10.49 23.42
CA PRO A 298 -10.96 10.77 23.45
C PRO A 298 -11.16 11.82 24.54
N PRO A 299 -11.85 12.94 24.24
CA PRO A 299 -11.90 14.10 25.11
C PRO A 299 -12.15 13.57 26.50
N LYS A 300 -11.20 13.83 27.41
CA LYS A 300 -11.25 13.39 28.82
C LYS A 300 -12.71 13.47 29.20
N GLU A 301 -13.38 12.33 29.38
CA GLU A 301 -14.75 12.35 29.86
C GLU A 301 -14.67 13.22 31.09
N THR A 302 -15.19 14.45 30.98
CA THR A 302 -15.34 15.34 32.10
C THR A 302 -16.24 14.54 33.00
N SER A 303 -15.63 13.88 33.97
CA SER A 303 -16.29 13.16 35.04
C SER A 303 -17.30 14.16 35.60
N CYS A 304 -18.53 14.12 35.08
CA CYS A 304 -19.69 14.74 35.68
C CYS A 304 -19.78 14.06 37.02
N ARG A 305 -19.19 14.73 37.99
CA ARG A 305 -19.16 14.38 39.39
C ARG A 305 -20.60 14.52 39.88
N ASN A 306 -21.42 13.54 39.56
CA ASN A 306 -22.72 13.37 40.19
C ASN A 306 -22.45 12.84 41.59
N SER A 307 -22.30 13.78 42.51
CA SER A 307 -22.44 13.54 43.93
C SER A 307 -23.89 13.13 44.21
N SER A 308 -24.18 11.83 44.15
CA SER A 308 -25.31 11.27 44.89
C SER A 308 -24.90 9.94 45.50
N THR A 309 -24.62 10.03 46.79
CA THR A 309 -24.50 8.95 47.74
C THR A 309 -25.67 7.97 47.63
N LYS A 310 -25.39 6.71 47.29
CA LYS A 310 -26.15 5.57 47.78
C LYS A 310 -25.19 4.41 48.04
N LYS A 311 -24.95 4.14 49.33
CA LYS A 311 -24.23 2.97 49.80
C LYS A 311 -24.98 1.71 49.34
N ILE A 312 -24.31 0.86 48.58
CA ILE A 312 -24.68 -0.55 48.39
C ILE A 312 -23.50 -1.37 48.94
N PRO A 313 -23.71 -2.27 49.92
CA PRO A 313 -22.67 -3.17 50.38
C PRO A 313 -22.59 -4.37 49.43
N SER A 314 -21.43 -4.65 48.85
CA SER A 314 -21.19 -5.95 48.24
C SER A 314 -19.76 -6.42 48.46
N ALA A 315 -19.69 -7.53 49.23
CA ALA A 315 -18.83 -8.69 49.09
C ALA A 315 -17.35 -8.48 48.76
N GLY A 316 -16.51 -8.90 49.69
CA GLY A 316 -15.06 -8.84 49.60
C GLY A 316 -14.45 -9.75 48.53
N LEU A 317 -13.31 -9.30 48.03
CA LEU A 317 -12.33 -10.10 47.32
C LEU A 317 -10.99 -9.88 48.01
N HIS A 318 -10.49 -10.95 48.62
CA HIS A 318 -9.23 -11.05 49.31
C HIS A 318 -8.06 -10.84 48.34
N TYR A 319 -7.13 -9.96 48.71
CA TYR A 319 -5.76 -9.97 48.19
C TYR A 319 -4.99 -11.10 48.88
N ALA A 320 -4.51 -12.07 48.10
CA ALA A 320 -3.49 -13.01 48.53
C ALA A 320 -2.13 -12.51 48.02
N LEU A 321 -1.30 -12.04 48.95
CA LEU A 321 0.15 -11.95 48.83
C LEU A 321 0.71 -13.37 48.75
N ILE A 322 1.51 -13.67 47.72
CA ILE A 322 2.49 -14.74 47.79
C ILE A 322 3.83 -14.15 47.42
N ALA A 323 4.67 -14.01 48.44
CA ALA A 323 6.11 -13.92 48.33
C ALA A 323 6.67 -15.34 48.25
N GLN A 324 7.59 -15.57 47.33
CA GLN A 324 8.83 -16.35 47.51
C GLN A 324 9.79 -15.97 46.38
#